data_AF-A0A251W8A0-F1
#
_entry.id   AF-A0A251W8A0-F1
#
_cell.length_a   1.000
_cell.length_b   1.000
_cell.length_c   1.000
_cell.angle_alpha   90.00
_cell.angle_beta   90.00
_cell.angle_gamma   90.00
#
_symmetry.space_group_name_H-M   'P 1'
#
loop_
_entity.id
_entity.type
_entity.pdbx_description
1 polymer ?
#
loop_
_entity_poly.entity_id
_entity_poly.type
_entity_poly.pdbx_seq_one_letter_code
_entity_poly.pdbx_strand_id
1 'polypeptide(L)' 'MNISWCEVWINDSNHLPYVLLLCVDEDNPSEFLIIDPQDNRKVIMKTTDYEEAEMWLSADEFIFVDGRVEI' A
#
# COMPACT_ATOMS: atom_id res chain seq x y z
N MET A 1 -3.49 -14.39 0.85
CA MET A 1 -2.53 -13.29 0.69
C MET A 1 -1.18 -13.85 0.37
N ASN A 2 -1.07 -14.16 -0.91
CA ASN A 2 0.19 -14.34 -1.59
C ASN A 2 0.46 -13.02 -2.32
N ILE A 3 1.59 -12.36 -2.07
CA ILE A 3 1.89 -11.02 -2.64
C ILE A 3 3.13 -11.17 -3.48
N SER A 4 3.05 -10.88 -4.78
CA SER A 4 4.21 -10.92 -5.69
C SER A 4 4.96 -9.59 -5.77
N TRP A 5 4.25 -8.47 -5.66
CA TRP A 5 4.88 -7.16 -5.63
C TRP A 5 4.15 -6.20 -4.69
N CYS A 6 4.87 -5.20 -4.22
CA CYS A 6 4.30 -4.06 -3.51
C CYS A 6 4.91 -2.73 -3.95
N GLU A 7 4.14 -1.67 -3.80
CA GLU A 7 4.59 -0.28 -3.88
C GLU A 7 4.73 0.27 -2.46
N VAL A 8 5.78 1.05 -2.23
CA VAL A 8 6.07 1.66 -0.93
C VAL A 8 5.58 3.09 -0.93
N TRP A 9 4.71 3.40 0.03
CA TRP A 9 4.14 4.71 0.24
C TRP A 9 4.54 5.22 1.61
N ILE A 10 5.06 6.45 1.68
CA ILE A 10 5.54 7.04 2.91
C ILE A 10 4.82 8.34 3.22
N ASN A 11 4.51 8.58 4.49
CA ASN A 11 4.16 9.91 4.97
C ASN A 11 5.29 10.38 5.91
N ASP A 12 5.98 11.45 5.53
CA ASP A 12 7.12 12.02 6.26
C ASP A 12 6.75 13.24 7.14
N SER A 13 5.47 13.59 7.23
CA SER A 13 4.96 14.67 8.09
C SER A 13 5.18 14.39 9.59
N ASN A 14 5.53 13.16 9.96
CA ASN A 14 5.81 12.72 11.33
C ASN A 14 7.32 12.64 11.63
N HIS A 15 7.71 12.73 12.92
CA HIS A 15 9.11 12.65 13.36
C HIS A 15 9.80 11.31 12.99
N LEU A 16 9.00 10.28 12.66
CA LEU A 16 9.39 9.04 12.00
C LEU A 16 8.48 8.83 10.78
N PRO A 17 9.01 8.51 9.60
CA PRO A 17 8.18 8.29 8.42
C PRO A 17 7.27 7.09 8.63
N TYR A 18 5.98 7.26 8.34
CA TYR A 18 5.02 6.17 8.37
C TYR A 18 5.00 5.47 7.01
N VAL A 19 4.99 4.14 7.00
CA VAL A 19 5.04 3.35 5.76
C VAL A 19 3.77 2.55 5.61
N LEU A 20 3.16 2.65 4.43
CA LEU A 20 2.11 1.75 3.96
C LEU A 20 2.56 1.06 2.67
N LEU A 21 2.01 -0.13 2.43
CA LEU A 21 2.28 -0.91 1.23
C LEU A 21 1.00 -1.01 0.40
N LEU A 22 1.09 -0.70 -0.89
CA LEU A 22 0.05 -1.01 -1.86
C LEU A 22 0.44 -2.30 -2.58
N CYS A 23 -0.34 -3.36 -2.42
CA CYS A 23 -0.04 -4.71 -2.91
C CYS A 23 -1.19 -5.25 -3.75
N VAL A 24 -0.89 -6.24 -4.60
CA VAL A 24 -1.91 -7.13 -5.19
C VAL A 24 -1.88 -8.48 -4.48
N ASP A 25 -3.05 -9.00 -4.14
CA ASP A 25 -3.18 -10.39 -3.65
C ASP A 25 -3.24 -11.33 -4.86
N GLU A 26 -2.26 -12.20 -5.04
CA GLU A 26 -2.26 -13.18 -6.14
C GLU A 26 -3.40 -14.19 -6.02
N ASP A 27 -3.91 -14.43 -4.81
CA ASP A 27 -5.10 -15.25 -4.61
C ASP A 27 -6.36 -14.55 -5.17
N ASN A 28 -6.33 -13.22 -5.26
CA ASN A 28 -7.41 -12.35 -5.73
C ASN A 28 -6.83 -11.20 -6.57
N PRO A 29 -6.34 -11.45 -7.80
CA PRO A 29 -5.51 -10.50 -8.54
C PRO A 29 -6.24 -9.23 -8.99
N SER A 30 -7.55 -9.17 -8.78
CA SER A 30 -8.37 -7.97 -8.98
C SER A 30 -8.45 -7.08 -7.73
N GLU A 31 -7.93 -7.52 -6.58
CA GLU A 31 -7.92 -6.76 -5.33
C GLU A 31 -6.55 -6.09 -5.11
N PHE A 32 -6.61 -4.78 -4.92
CA PHE A 32 -5.52 -3.97 -4.39
C PHE A 32 -5.72 -3.79 -2.88
N LEU A 33 -4.63 -3.97 -2.15
CA LEU A 33 -4.60 -3.94 -0.70
C LEU A 33 -3.66 -2.85 -0.21
N ILE A 34 -4.15 -1.97 0.67
CA ILE A 34 -3.27 -1.12 1.48
C ILE A 34 -3.00 -1.84 2.79
N ILE A 35 -1.74 -2.15 3.03
CA ILE A 35 -1.30 -2.95 4.18
C ILE A 35 -0.41 -2.11 5.08
N ASP A 36 -0.66 -2.21 6.38
CA ASP A 36 0.20 -1.71 7.43
C ASP A 36 1.22 -2.79 7.84
N PRO A 37 2.51 -2.66 7.47
CA PRO A 37 3.52 -3.62 7.88
C PRO A 37 3.84 -3.55 9.39
N GLN A 38 3.53 -2.45 10.07
CA GLN A 38 3.84 -2.22 11.48
C GLN A 38 2.72 -2.75 12.40
N ASP A 39 1.47 -2.80 11.93
CA ASP A 39 0.31 -3.36 12.66
C ASP A 39 0.00 -4.80 12.20
N ASN A 40 0.95 -5.72 12.40
CA ASN A 40 0.80 -7.16 12.11
C ASN A 40 0.23 -7.47 10.70
N ARG A 41 0.66 -6.72 9.68
CA ARG A 41 0.20 -6.84 8.28
C ARG A 41 -1.31 -6.63 8.12
N LYS A 42 -1.89 -5.73 8.92
CA LYS A 42 -3.30 -5.37 8.82
C LYS A 42 -3.61 -4.75 7.46
N VAL A 43 -4.70 -5.20 6.85
CA VAL A 43 -5.26 -4.56 5.66
C VAL A 43 -6.09 -3.36 6.12
N ILE A 44 -5.64 -2.16 5.78
CA ILE A 44 -6.32 -0.90 6.10
C ILE A 44 -7.45 -0.64 5.12
N MET A 45 -7.20 -0.91 3.84
CA MET A 45 -8.15 -0.65 2.76
C MET A 45 -8.03 -1.75 1.69
N LYS A 46 -9.17 -2.02 1.05
CA LYS A 46 -9.30 -2.90 -0.11
C LYS A 46 -10.10 -2.21 -1.19
N THR A 47 -9.65 -2.33 -2.43
CA THR A 47 -10.40 -1.88 -3.61
C THR A 47 -10.07 -2.78 -4.81
N THR A 48 -10.90 -2.72 -5.84
CA THR A 48 -10.61 -3.32 -7.15
C THR A 48 -10.08 -2.32 -8.17
N ASP A 49 -9.90 -1.06 -7.77
CA ASP A 49 -9.42 0.02 -8.62
C ASP A 49 -8.10 0.57 -8.05
N TYR A 50 -7.04 0.47 -8.86
CA TYR A 50 -5.72 0.97 -8.49
C TYR A 50 -5.74 2.49 -8.25
N GLU A 51 -6.45 3.27 -9.07
CA GLU A 51 -6.51 4.73 -8.93
C GLU A 51 -7.21 5.12 -7.62
N GLU A 52 -8.21 4.34 -7.19
CA GLU A 52 -8.85 4.55 -5.88
C GLU A 52 -7.86 4.33 -4.73
N ALA A 53 -6.98 3.34 -4.86
CA ALA A 53 -5.94 3.11 -3.85
C ALA A 53 -4.92 4.24 -3.78
N GLU A 54 -4.43 4.71 -4.92
CA GLU A 54 -3.53 5.86 -4.99
C GLU A 54 -4.18 7.14 -4.43
N MET A 55 -5.44 7.39 -4.78
CA MET A 55 -6.19 8.55 -4.27
C MET A 55 -6.35 8.49 -2.76
N TRP A 56 -6.63 7.32 -2.20
CA TRP A 56 -6.75 7.14 -0.75
C TRP A 56 -5.44 7.46 -0.03
N LEU A 57 -4.31 6.95 -0.55
CA LEU A 57 -2.97 7.19 0.00
C LEU A 57 -2.61 8.68 -0.07
N SER A 58 -2.80 9.27 -1.24
CA SER A 58 -2.46 10.68 -1.49
C SER A 58 -3.34 11.64 -0.68
N ALA A 59 -4.57 11.24 -0.33
CA ALA A 59 -5.48 12.05 0.49
C ALA A 59 -4.97 12.25 1.93
N ASP A 60 -4.14 11.34 2.44
CA ASP A 60 -3.50 11.42 3.76
C ASP A 60 -2.00 11.71 3.66
N GLU A 61 -1.61 12.44 2.61
CA GLU A 61 -0.24 12.93 2.36
C GLU A 61 0.82 11.83 2.16
N PHE A 62 0.43 10.59 1.90
CA PHE A 62 1.40 9.57 1.52
C PHE A 62 1.93 9.85 0.12
N ILE A 63 3.25 9.81 -0.02
CA ILE A 63 3.96 9.91 -1.28
C ILE A 63 4.48 8.55 -1.69
N PHE A 64 4.31 8.25 -2.98
CA PHE A 64 4.94 7.10 -3.60
C PHE A 64 6.46 7.30 -3.63
N VAL A 65 7.22 6.31 -3.17
CA VAL A 65 8.69 6.39 -3.15
C VAL A 65 9.26 6.20 -4.54
N ASP A 66 9.20 4.95 -5.06
CA ASP A 66 9.57 4.60 -6.43
C ASP A 66 9.29 3.10 -6.69
N GLY A 67 8.99 2.78 -7.95
CA GLY A 67 8.89 1.42 -8.50
C GLY A 67 7.99 0.43 -7.76
N ARG A 68 8.09 -0.83 -8.19
CA ARG A 68 7.50 -2.00 -7.52
C ARG A 68 8.60 -2.85 -6.96
N VAL A 69 8.42 -3.31 -5.73
CA VAL A 69 9.31 -4.24 -5.04
C VAL A 69 8.72 -5.64 -5.20
N GLU A 70 9.42 -6.49 -5.93
CA GLU A 70 9.10 -7.93 -6.03
C GLU A 70 9.40 -8.63 -4.69
N ILE A 71 8.53 -9.56 -4.28
CA ILE A 71 8.59 -10.29 -2.99
C ILE A 71 8.75 -11.79 -3.19
#